data_AF-A0A0F4QQ68-F1
#
_entry.id   AF-A0A0F4QQ68-F1
#
_cell.length_a   1.000
_cell.length_b   1.000
_cell.length_c   1.000
_cell.angle_alpha   90.00
_cell.angle_beta   90.00
_cell.angle_gamma   90.00
#
_symmetry.space_group_name_H-M   'P 1'
#
loop_
_entity.id
_entity.type
_entity.pdbx_description
1 polymer ?
#
loop_
_entity_poly.entity_id
_entity_poly.type
_entity_poly.pdbx_seq_one_letter_code
_entity_poly.pdbx_strand_id
1 'polypeptide(L)'
;MEFMKYLAPLVGVVLGALIAPWAEQRKRTYEVKSKMKTLLLEVSDLKTDAERMLDIAYETYSKSVLAEFYGLNNGYTSSYSIPRIIELYSIDQTFSEVYSSLTYEQRNAIKSIFKIVDFINNKIEILAESSDGEAKKLDKNAAKSIVNTLSTLIYLTSRMHYENDRFVYYRELEDKAMIEKTLEAYGYSLELTDIIDRYNEGKISTK
;
A
#
# COMPACT_ATOMS: atom_id res chain seq x y z
N MET A 1 19.85 24.78 -62.57
CA MET A 1 20.08 24.52 -61.13
C MET A 1 18.82 24.73 -60.27
N GLU A 2 17.63 24.95 -60.86
CA GLU A 2 16.38 25.21 -60.14
C GLU A 2 15.62 23.94 -59.72
N PHE A 3 15.72 22.86 -60.50
CA PHE A 3 15.04 21.58 -60.20
C PHE A 3 15.44 20.98 -58.84
N MET A 4 16.71 21.11 -58.43
CA MET A 4 17.17 20.67 -57.10
C MET A 4 16.53 21.45 -55.94
N LYS A 5 16.13 22.73 -56.15
CA LYS A 5 15.46 23.53 -55.11
C LYS A 5 14.03 23.04 -54.83
N TYR A 6 13.38 22.37 -55.78
CA TYR A 6 12.05 21.77 -55.63
C TYR A 6 12.10 20.31 -55.15
N LEU A 7 13.20 19.60 -55.41
CA LEU A 7 13.43 18.22 -54.98
C LEU A 7 13.80 18.11 -53.50
N ALA A 8 14.63 19.01 -52.98
CA ALA A 8 15.04 18.98 -51.58
C ALA A 8 13.87 19.08 -50.57
N PRO A 9 12.85 19.95 -50.75
CA PRO A 9 11.66 19.97 -49.91
C PRO A 9 10.85 18.68 -49.98
N LEU A 10 10.70 18.10 -51.18
CA LEU A 10 9.99 16.84 -51.41
C LEU A 10 10.67 15.66 -50.70
N VAL A 11 12.00 15.56 -50.81
CA VAL A 11 12.79 14.57 -50.08
C VAL A 11 12.71 14.81 -48.57
N GLY A 12 12.71 16.07 -48.12
CA GLY A 12 12.54 16.43 -46.70
C GLY A 12 11.18 16.00 -46.13
N VAL A 13 10.08 16.21 -46.87
CA VAL A 13 8.74 15.78 -46.46
C VAL A 13 8.64 14.26 -46.41
N VAL A 14 9.20 13.54 -47.40
CA VAL A 14 9.18 12.07 -47.42
C VAL A 14 10.03 11.49 -46.29
N LEU A 15 11.22 12.04 -46.04
CA LEU A 15 12.05 11.64 -44.89
C LEU A 15 11.36 11.95 -43.56
N GLY A 16 10.71 13.11 -43.43
CA GLY A 16 9.93 13.47 -42.24
C GLY A 16 8.77 12.49 -42.00
N ALA A 17 8.03 12.12 -43.05
CA ALA A 17 6.95 11.15 -42.99
C ALA A 17 7.43 9.73 -42.61
N LEU A 18 8.65 9.35 -43.00
CA LEU A 18 9.25 8.07 -42.63
C LEU A 18 9.80 8.06 -41.19
N ILE A 19 10.32 9.19 -40.72
CA ILE A 19 10.91 9.31 -39.37
C ILE A 19 9.84 9.55 -38.30
N ALA A 20 8.74 10.22 -38.64
CA ALA A 20 7.67 10.57 -37.70
C ALA A 20 7.09 9.35 -36.93
N PRO A 21 6.75 8.21 -37.58
CA PRO A 21 6.27 7.03 -36.87
C PRO A 21 7.26 6.50 -35.84
N TRP A 22 8.56 6.53 -36.18
CA TRP A 22 9.61 6.06 -35.29
C TRP A 22 9.83 7.02 -34.11
N ALA A 23 9.77 8.32 -34.35
CA ALA A 23 9.85 9.35 -33.31
C ALA A 23 8.65 9.25 -32.35
N GLU A 24 7.43 9.07 -32.88
CA GLU A 24 6.21 8.86 -32.08
C GLU A 24 6.29 7.57 -31.27
N GLN A 25 6.77 6.47 -31.86
CA GLN A 25 6.93 5.21 -31.14
C GLN A 25 7.94 5.32 -29.99
N ARG A 26 9.05 6.02 -30.20
CA ARG A 26 10.03 6.31 -29.14
C ARG A 26 9.44 7.19 -28.05
N LYS A 27 8.73 8.27 -28.42
CA LYS A 27 8.06 9.16 -27.48
C LYS A 27 7.05 8.39 -26.62
N ARG A 28 6.20 7.59 -27.25
CA ARG A 28 5.20 6.76 -26.57
C ARG A 28 5.85 5.76 -25.60
N THR A 29 6.95 5.12 -26.01
CA THR A 29 7.69 4.18 -25.15
C THR A 29 8.29 4.90 -23.94
N TYR A 30 8.82 6.10 -24.14
CA TYR A 30 9.35 6.92 -23.05
C TYR A 30 8.24 7.36 -22.08
N GLU A 31 7.10 7.81 -22.60
CA GLU A 31 5.93 8.19 -21.80
C GLU A 31 5.41 7.02 -20.96
N VAL A 32 5.25 5.84 -21.56
CA VAL A 32 4.84 4.62 -20.84
C VAL A 32 5.83 4.27 -19.73
N LYS A 33 7.13 4.27 -20.01
CA LYS A 33 8.15 4.00 -18.99
C LYS A 33 8.13 5.01 -17.86
N SER A 34 7.96 6.29 -18.18
CA SER A 34 7.85 7.36 -17.19
C SER A 34 6.65 7.13 -16.28
N LYS A 35 5.47 6.82 -16.85
CA LYS A 35 4.25 6.57 -16.08
C LYS A 35 4.33 5.28 -15.25
N MET A 36 4.93 4.22 -15.79
CA MET A 36 5.20 3.00 -15.02
C MET A 36 6.09 3.28 -13.81
N LYS A 37 7.13 4.12 -13.99
CA LYS A 37 7.97 4.57 -12.87
C LYS A 37 7.15 5.35 -11.85
N THR A 38 6.28 6.26 -12.28
CA THR A 38 5.37 6.99 -11.37
C THR A 38 4.50 6.02 -10.59
N LEU A 39 3.84 5.06 -11.24
CA LEU A 39 3.02 4.05 -10.56
C LEU A 39 3.80 3.29 -9.46
N LEU A 40 5.05 2.90 -9.74
CA LEU A 40 5.88 2.19 -8.75
C LEU A 40 6.37 3.08 -7.61
N LEU A 41 6.51 4.39 -7.85
CA LEU A 41 6.78 5.36 -6.79
C LEU A 41 5.55 5.51 -5.89
N GLU A 42 4.36 5.69 -6.46
CA GLU A 42 3.12 5.79 -5.70
C GLU A 42 2.87 4.52 -4.85
N VAL A 43 3.16 3.33 -5.40
CA VAL A 43 3.10 2.06 -4.65
C VAL A 43 4.12 2.03 -3.50
N SER A 44 5.30 2.63 -3.68
CA SER A 44 6.31 2.76 -2.62
C SER A 44 5.90 3.77 -1.54
N ASP A 45 5.24 4.86 -1.92
CA ASP A 45 4.73 5.85 -0.99
C ASP A 45 3.59 5.26 -0.16
N LEU A 46 2.72 4.46 -0.79
CA LEU A 46 1.70 3.68 -0.10
C LEU A 46 2.30 2.73 0.95
N LYS A 47 3.43 2.08 0.65
CA LYS A 47 4.14 1.25 1.63
C LYS A 47 4.52 2.08 2.86
N THR A 48 5.16 3.23 2.63
CA THR A 48 5.63 4.12 3.70
C THR A 48 4.48 4.60 4.59
N ASP A 49 3.32 4.88 3.98
CA ASP A 49 2.12 5.25 4.72
C ASP A 49 1.51 4.08 5.48
N ALA A 50 1.51 2.87 4.89
CA ALA A 50 1.06 1.66 5.56
C ALA A 50 1.93 1.31 6.78
N GLU A 51 3.24 1.54 6.71
CA GLU A 51 4.17 1.38 7.85
C GLU A 51 3.76 2.29 9.03
N ARG A 52 3.54 3.59 8.77
CA ARG A 52 3.10 4.53 9.81
C ARG A 52 1.76 4.13 10.42
N MET A 53 0.85 3.61 9.60
CA MET A 53 -0.44 3.14 10.06
C MET A 53 -0.35 1.85 10.87
N LEU A 54 0.61 0.98 10.55
CA LEU A 54 0.86 -0.26 11.28
C LEU A 54 1.22 0.06 12.74
N ASP A 55 2.06 1.06 12.99
CA ASP A 55 2.43 1.49 14.33
C ASP A 55 1.20 1.87 15.16
N ILE A 56 0.31 2.70 14.59
CA ILE A 56 -0.92 3.17 15.24
C ILE A 56 -1.90 2.01 15.47
N ALA A 57 -2.07 1.14 14.47
CA ALA A 57 -2.94 -0.02 14.57
C ALA A 57 -2.45 -1.02 15.63
N TYR A 58 -1.12 -1.23 15.69
CA TYR A 58 -0.49 -2.11 16.66
C TYR A 58 -0.61 -1.58 18.08
N GLU A 59 -0.42 -0.28 18.29
CA GLU A 59 -0.64 0.36 19.60
C GLU A 59 -2.09 0.16 20.06
N THR A 60 -3.05 0.43 19.17
CA THR A 60 -4.49 0.25 19.43
C THR A 60 -4.82 -1.19 19.79
N TYR A 61 -4.29 -2.15 19.01
CA TYR A 61 -4.45 -3.57 19.29
C TYR A 61 -3.85 -3.96 20.65
N SER A 62 -2.62 -3.56 20.92
CA SER A 62 -1.92 -3.88 22.17
C SER A 62 -2.67 -3.34 23.40
N LYS A 63 -3.14 -2.09 23.33
CA LYS A 63 -3.97 -1.47 24.36
C LYS A 63 -5.27 -2.26 24.60
N SER A 64 -5.93 -2.72 23.54
CA SER A 64 -7.15 -3.53 23.64
C SER A 64 -6.90 -4.89 24.31
N VAL A 65 -5.77 -5.54 24.01
CA VAL A 65 -5.36 -6.81 24.61
C VAL A 65 -5.06 -6.65 26.10
N LEU A 66 -4.32 -5.61 26.48
CA LEU A 66 -3.99 -5.32 27.88
C LEU A 66 -5.23 -4.99 28.70
N ALA A 67 -6.18 -4.24 28.13
CA ALA A 67 -7.44 -3.91 28.80
C ALA A 67 -8.26 -5.18 29.14
N GLU A 68 -8.33 -6.12 28.19
CA GLU A 68 -8.99 -7.41 28.40
C GLU A 68 -8.23 -8.29 29.42
N PHE A 69 -6.91 -8.36 29.32
CA PHE A 69 -6.08 -9.20 30.20
C PHE A 69 -6.13 -8.76 31.67
N TYR A 70 -5.97 -7.46 31.94
CA TYR A 70 -6.00 -6.93 33.30
C TYR A 70 -7.41 -6.84 33.90
N GLY A 71 -8.44 -7.29 33.17
CA GLY A 71 -9.82 -7.16 33.61
C GLY A 71 -10.19 -5.71 33.88
N LEU A 72 -9.62 -4.76 33.12
CA LEU A 72 -10.02 -3.36 33.10
C LEU A 72 -11.39 -3.34 32.42
N ASN A 73 -12.40 -3.70 33.20
CA ASN A 73 -13.63 -4.36 32.77
C ASN A 73 -14.63 -3.44 32.09
N ASN A 74 -14.14 -2.39 31.45
CA ASN A 74 -14.99 -1.46 30.75
C ASN A 74 -14.39 -0.94 29.43
N GLY A 75 -13.33 -1.53 28.87
CA GLY A 75 -12.82 -1.14 27.54
C GLY A 75 -12.32 0.31 27.42
N TYR A 76 -12.42 1.12 28.48
CA TYR A 76 -12.01 2.52 28.51
C TYR A 76 -10.49 2.60 28.61
N THR A 77 -9.81 2.59 27.47
CA THR A 77 -8.45 3.14 27.42
C THR A 77 -8.58 4.64 27.20
N SER A 78 -8.06 5.45 28.13
CA SER A 78 -8.24 6.92 28.13
C SER A 78 -7.67 7.63 26.90
N SER A 79 -6.76 6.99 26.15
CA SER A 79 -6.33 7.49 24.85
C SER A 79 -5.89 6.33 23.93
N TYR A 80 -6.42 6.33 22.71
CA TYR A 80 -5.84 5.59 21.58
C TYR A 80 -6.14 6.37 20.31
N SER A 81 -5.26 6.21 19.33
CA SER A 81 -5.34 6.84 18.02
C SER A 81 -5.85 5.82 17.02
N ILE A 82 -6.84 6.18 16.20
CA ILE A 82 -7.33 5.31 15.13
C ILE A 82 -6.51 5.62 13.87
N PRO A 83 -6.05 4.62 13.11
CA PRO A 83 -5.40 4.86 11.82
C PRO A 83 -6.33 5.63 10.87
N ARG A 84 -5.76 6.51 10.04
CA ARG A 84 -6.52 7.25 9.03
C ARG A 84 -6.94 6.35 7.87
N ILE A 85 -8.01 6.72 7.17
CA ILE A 85 -8.40 6.09 5.90
C ILE A 85 -7.27 6.26 4.87
N ILE A 86 -7.03 5.22 4.07
CA ILE A 86 -6.05 5.21 2.98
C ILE A 86 -6.76 5.60 1.68
N GLU A 87 -6.20 6.57 0.97
CA GLU A 87 -6.69 7.00 -0.35
C GLU A 87 -5.74 6.53 -1.45
N LEU A 88 -6.30 6.01 -2.56
CA LEU A 88 -5.54 5.45 -3.67
C LEU A 88 -5.72 6.21 -5.00
N TYR A 89 -6.14 7.48 -4.94
CA TYR A 89 -6.47 8.27 -6.14
C TYR A 89 -5.34 8.30 -7.19
N SER A 90 -4.12 8.62 -6.77
CA SER A 90 -2.96 8.69 -7.67
C SER A 90 -2.61 7.32 -8.29
N ILE A 91 -2.74 6.24 -7.51
CA ILE A 91 -2.48 4.87 -7.98
C ILE A 91 -3.55 4.46 -9.00
N ASP A 92 -4.83 4.75 -8.76
CA ASP A 92 -5.93 4.43 -9.68
C ASP A 92 -5.80 5.16 -11.02
N GLN A 93 -5.49 6.45 -10.96
CA GLN A 93 -5.27 7.25 -12.16
C GLN A 93 -4.07 6.72 -12.96
N THR A 94 -2.91 6.55 -12.32
CA THR A 94 -1.70 6.09 -13.02
C THR A 94 -1.82 4.66 -13.53
N PHE A 95 -2.48 3.77 -12.78
CA PHE A 95 -2.78 2.40 -13.19
C PHE A 95 -3.61 2.36 -14.48
N SER A 96 -4.66 3.17 -14.55
CA SER A 96 -5.53 3.26 -15.73
C SER A 96 -4.75 3.68 -16.98
N GLU A 97 -3.78 4.59 -16.84
CA GLU A 97 -2.96 5.07 -17.95
C GLU A 97 -1.93 4.05 -18.47
N VAL A 98 -1.47 3.12 -17.63
CA VAL A 98 -0.44 2.13 -18.01
C VAL A 98 -0.93 0.68 -18.02
N TYR A 99 -2.23 0.45 -17.78
CA TYR A 99 -2.84 -0.88 -17.62
C TYR A 99 -2.43 -1.90 -18.71
N SER A 100 -2.45 -1.45 -19.96
CA SER A 100 -2.13 -2.29 -21.13
C SER A 100 -0.65 -2.67 -21.23
N SER A 101 0.23 -1.92 -20.56
CA SER A 101 1.68 -2.13 -20.56
C SER A 101 2.17 -2.97 -19.38
N LEU A 102 1.32 -3.17 -18.36
CA LEU A 102 1.63 -4.01 -17.21
C LEU A 102 1.56 -5.50 -17.55
N THR A 103 2.29 -6.31 -16.79
CA THR A 103 2.13 -7.77 -16.84
C THR A 103 0.81 -8.19 -16.19
N TYR A 104 0.38 -9.44 -16.45
CA TYR A 104 -0.80 -10.01 -15.79
C TYR A 104 -0.65 -9.99 -14.25
N GLU A 105 0.52 -10.36 -13.74
CA GLU A 105 0.83 -10.40 -12.31
C GLU A 105 0.80 -9.01 -11.67
N GLN A 106 1.40 -8.00 -12.32
CA GLN A 106 1.37 -6.61 -11.84
C GLN A 106 -0.06 -6.05 -11.78
N ARG A 107 -0.89 -6.34 -12.78
CA ARG A 107 -2.31 -5.95 -12.76
C ARG A 107 -3.07 -6.60 -11.62
N ASN A 108 -2.81 -7.88 -11.35
CA ASN A 108 -3.45 -8.58 -10.24
C ASN A 108 -3.00 -8.04 -8.89
N ALA A 109 -1.72 -7.75 -8.71
CA ALA A 109 -1.21 -7.15 -7.48
C ALA A 109 -1.86 -5.80 -7.18
N ILE A 110 -1.95 -4.89 -8.16
CA ILE A 110 -2.59 -3.59 -7.97
C ILE A 110 -4.07 -3.75 -7.64
N LYS A 111 -4.78 -4.65 -8.34
CA LYS A 111 -6.18 -4.98 -8.00
C LYS A 111 -6.34 -5.52 -6.58
N SER A 112 -5.38 -6.29 -6.11
CA SER A 112 -5.37 -6.78 -4.73
C SER A 112 -5.04 -5.69 -3.73
N ILE A 113 -4.14 -4.75 -4.06
CA ILE A 113 -3.89 -3.55 -3.25
C ILE A 113 -5.19 -2.77 -3.04
N PHE A 114 -5.97 -2.51 -4.09
CA PHE A 114 -7.27 -1.85 -3.95
C PHE A 114 -8.19 -2.58 -2.97
N LYS A 115 -8.37 -3.89 -3.13
CA LYS A 115 -9.23 -4.70 -2.24
C LYS A 115 -8.74 -4.72 -0.79
N ILE A 116 -7.42 -4.81 -0.59
CA ILE A 116 -6.78 -4.81 0.72
C ILE A 116 -7.05 -3.47 1.42
N VAL A 117 -6.88 -2.36 0.70
CA VAL A 117 -7.14 -1.02 1.22
C VAL A 117 -8.63 -0.80 1.52
N ASP A 118 -9.53 -1.23 0.64
CA ASP A 118 -10.98 -1.16 0.91
C ASP A 118 -11.34 -1.93 2.18
N PHE A 119 -10.74 -3.11 2.38
CA PHE A 119 -10.94 -3.90 3.59
C PHE A 119 -10.38 -3.19 4.84
N ILE A 120 -9.18 -2.60 4.77
CA ILE A 120 -8.60 -1.82 5.87
C ILE A 120 -9.52 -0.65 6.23
N ASN A 121 -9.95 0.12 5.23
CA ASN A 121 -10.79 1.29 5.41
C ASN A 121 -12.13 0.93 6.06
N ASN A 122 -12.77 -0.15 5.62
CA ASN A 122 -14.00 -0.65 6.26
C ASN A 122 -13.78 -1.03 7.73
N LYS A 123 -12.63 -1.63 8.07
CA LYS A 123 -12.29 -1.95 9.47
C LYS A 123 -11.99 -0.71 10.31
N ILE A 124 -11.36 0.30 9.72
CA ILE A 124 -11.12 1.60 10.37
C ILE A 124 -12.45 2.28 10.69
N GLU A 125 -13.40 2.27 9.76
CA GLU A 125 -14.75 2.82 9.98
C GLU A 125 -15.46 2.13 11.16
N ILE A 126 -15.45 0.80 11.22
CA ILE A 126 -16.00 0.04 12.35
C ILE A 126 -15.33 0.43 13.68
N LEU A 127 -14.01 0.62 13.66
CA LEU A 127 -13.24 1.07 14.84
C LEU A 127 -13.56 2.51 15.24
N ALA A 128 -13.89 3.38 14.27
CA ALA A 128 -14.29 4.76 14.50
C ALA A 128 -15.73 4.85 15.04
N GLU A 129 -16.68 4.10 14.49
CA GLU A 129 -18.06 4.05 14.97
C GLU A 129 -18.15 3.52 16.41
N SER A 130 -17.33 2.53 16.77
CA SER A 130 -17.22 2.03 18.14
C SER A 130 -16.55 3.01 19.13
N SER A 131 -16.07 4.16 18.64
CA SER A 131 -15.45 5.20 19.44
C SER A 131 -16.36 6.40 19.77
N ASP A 132 -17.57 6.47 19.18
CA ASP A 132 -18.54 7.54 19.43
C ASP A 132 -19.36 7.27 20.70
N GLY A 133 -18.90 7.86 21.82
CA GLY A 133 -19.56 7.81 23.14
C GLY A 133 -18.59 8.04 24.30
N GLU A 134 -19.10 8.34 25.50
CA GLU A 134 -18.29 8.46 26.74
C GLU A 134 -17.54 7.14 27.08
N ALA A 135 -17.82 6.06 26.34
CA ALA A 135 -17.22 4.75 26.41
C ALA A 135 -16.66 4.25 25.09
N LYS A 136 -15.37 4.54 24.83
CA LYS A 136 -14.65 3.94 23.71
C LYS A 136 -14.50 2.44 23.93
N LYS A 137 -15.34 1.61 23.30
CA LYS A 137 -15.18 0.15 23.34
C LYS A 137 -14.27 -0.27 22.20
N LEU A 138 -13.01 -0.54 22.51
CA LEU A 138 -12.05 -1.06 21.54
C LEU A 138 -12.43 -2.46 21.04
N ASP A 139 -12.72 -2.60 19.75
CA ASP A 139 -12.82 -3.91 19.10
C ASP A 139 -11.42 -4.46 18.80
N LYS A 140 -10.92 -5.30 19.71
CA LYS A 140 -9.65 -6.03 19.57
C LYS A 140 -9.54 -6.79 18.24
N ASN A 141 -10.63 -7.40 17.78
CA ASN A 141 -10.59 -8.22 16.58
C ASN A 141 -10.50 -7.35 15.33
N ALA A 142 -11.18 -6.21 15.31
CA ALA A 142 -11.03 -5.21 14.26
C ALA A 142 -9.59 -4.67 14.22
N ALA A 143 -9.02 -4.31 15.37
CA ALA A 143 -7.64 -3.80 15.46
C ALA A 143 -6.61 -4.85 15.00
N LYS A 144 -6.75 -6.11 15.44
CA LYS A 144 -5.90 -7.22 14.99
C LYS A 144 -6.01 -7.44 13.48
N SER A 145 -7.23 -7.36 12.93
CA SER A 145 -7.47 -7.51 11.50
C SER A 145 -6.76 -6.41 10.71
N ILE A 146 -6.78 -5.16 11.17
CA ILE A 146 -6.07 -4.06 10.52
C ILE A 146 -4.55 -4.31 10.53
N VAL A 147 -3.98 -4.72 11.68
CA VAL A 147 -2.55 -5.03 11.80
C VAL A 147 -2.13 -6.12 10.80
N ASN A 148 -2.89 -7.20 10.72
CA ASN A 148 -2.64 -8.29 9.77
C ASN A 148 -2.71 -7.79 8.32
N THR A 149 -3.77 -7.07 7.96
CA THR A 149 -3.99 -6.64 6.58
C THR A 149 -2.99 -5.56 6.14
N LEU A 150 -2.57 -4.66 7.05
CA LEU A 150 -1.49 -3.71 6.80
C LEU A 150 -0.15 -4.43 6.58
N SER A 151 0.13 -5.50 7.35
CA SER A 151 1.33 -6.31 7.15
C SER A 151 1.35 -6.94 5.75
N THR A 152 0.21 -7.48 5.31
CA THR A 152 0.05 -7.99 3.94
C THR A 152 0.27 -6.88 2.89
N LEU A 153 -0.28 -5.68 3.13
CA LEU A 153 -0.11 -4.53 2.23
C LEU A 153 1.36 -4.12 2.11
N ILE A 154 2.07 -3.99 3.23
CA ILE A 154 3.50 -3.64 3.28
C ILE A 154 4.33 -4.66 2.52
N TYR A 155 4.10 -5.94 2.75
CA TYR A 155 4.82 -6.99 2.03
C TYR A 155 4.57 -6.94 0.52
N LEU A 156 3.31 -6.84 0.10
CA LEU A 156 2.93 -6.83 -1.31
C LEU A 156 3.53 -5.62 -2.05
N THR A 157 3.37 -4.43 -1.47
CA THR A 157 3.90 -3.18 -2.03
C THR A 157 5.44 -3.20 -2.07
N SER A 158 6.10 -3.71 -1.03
CA SER A 158 7.55 -3.88 -0.99
C SER A 158 8.04 -4.81 -2.11
N ARG A 159 7.43 -5.99 -2.29
CA ARG A 159 7.80 -6.92 -3.36
C ARG A 159 7.55 -6.33 -4.75
N MET A 160 6.42 -5.67 -4.94
CA MET A 160 6.10 -5.03 -6.22
C MET A 160 7.11 -3.94 -6.58
N HIS A 161 7.58 -3.16 -5.60
CA HIS A 161 8.60 -2.15 -5.79
C HIS A 161 9.99 -2.76 -6.13
N TYR A 162 10.44 -3.77 -5.38
CA TYR A 162 11.79 -4.33 -5.54
C TYR A 162 11.94 -5.32 -6.70
N GLU A 163 10.90 -6.10 -7.01
CA GLU A 163 10.99 -7.16 -8.02
C GLU A 163 10.53 -6.71 -9.41
N ASN A 164 9.80 -5.59 -9.51
CA ASN A 164 9.34 -4.92 -10.73
C ASN A 164 9.10 -5.84 -11.96
N ASP A 165 10.13 -6.06 -12.79
CA ASP A 165 10.07 -6.86 -14.02
C ASP A 165 9.96 -8.38 -13.80
N ARG A 166 10.37 -8.89 -12.64
CA ARG A 166 10.32 -10.30 -12.22
C ARG A 166 9.23 -10.58 -11.21
N PHE A 167 8.39 -9.59 -10.92
CA PHE A 167 7.35 -9.71 -9.93
C PHE A 167 6.35 -10.81 -10.33
N VAL A 168 6.19 -11.79 -9.44
CA VAL A 168 5.20 -12.86 -9.54
C VAL A 168 4.23 -12.71 -8.37
N TYR A 169 2.96 -12.55 -8.68
CA TYR A 169 1.93 -12.43 -7.67
C TYR A 169 1.55 -13.82 -7.15
N TYR A 170 1.97 -14.14 -5.94
CA TYR A 170 1.51 -15.34 -5.25
C TYR A 170 0.19 -15.01 -4.54
N ARG A 171 -0.89 -15.67 -4.94
CA ARG A 171 -2.24 -15.42 -4.44
C ARG A 171 -2.41 -15.73 -2.95
N GLU A 172 -1.48 -16.50 -2.37
CA GLU A 172 -1.43 -16.90 -0.96
C GLU A 172 -0.92 -15.76 -0.05
N LEU A 173 -1.47 -14.55 -0.22
CA LEU A 173 -1.13 -13.35 0.57
C LEU A 173 -1.67 -13.35 2.02
N GLU A 174 -2.26 -14.46 2.44
CA GLU A 174 -2.71 -14.72 3.81
C GLU A 174 -1.81 -15.73 4.54
N ASP A 175 -0.61 -16.00 4.00
CA ASP A 175 0.33 -16.87 4.70
C ASP A 175 0.71 -16.24 6.04
N LYS A 176 0.34 -16.92 7.13
CA LYS A 176 0.66 -16.55 8.52
C LYS A 176 2.16 -16.22 8.66
N ALA A 177 3.01 -16.98 7.96
CA ALA A 177 4.46 -16.77 7.98
C ALA A 177 4.88 -15.42 7.38
N MET A 178 4.14 -14.89 6.40
CA MET A 178 4.42 -13.58 5.79
C MET A 178 4.04 -12.44 6.72
N ILE A 179 2.89 -12.55 7.38
CA ILE A 179 2.44 -11.58 8.39
C ILE A 179 3.45 -11.56 9.54
N GLU A 180 3.81 -12.73 10.08
CA GLU A 180 4.78 -12.86 11.18
C GLU A 180 6.14 -12.23 10.81
N LYS A 181 6.70 -12.56 9.64
CA LYS A 181 7.96 -11.96 9.17
C LYS A 181 7.89 -10.45 9.02
N THR A 182 6.75 -9.95 8.54
CA THR A 182 6.56 -8.51 8.37
C THR A 182 6.52 -7.84 9.74
N LEU A 183 5.71 -8.35 10.67
CA LEU A 183 5.63 -7.83 12.03
C LEU A 183 6.99 -7.89 12.76
N GLU A 184 7.71 -9.00 12.65
CA GLU A 184 9.04 -9.17 13.22
C GLU A 184 10.02 -8.11 12.72
N ALA A 185 9.96 -7.74 11.43
CA ALA A 185 10.81 -6.70 10.86
C ALA A 185 10.59 -5.31 11.48
N TYR A 186 9.39 -5.05 12.03
CA TYR A 186 9.08 -3.83 12.79
C TYR A 186 9.12 -4.06 14.32
N GLY A 187 9.60 -5.23 14.75
CA GLY A 187 9.69 -5.61 16.16
C GLY A 187 8.32 -5.76 16.83
N TYR A 188 7.28 -6.15 16.07
CA TYR A 188 5.92 -6.40 16.55
C TYR A 188 5.64 -7.89 16.73
N SER A 189 4.77 -8.21 17.69
CA SER A 189 4.27 -9.56 17.94
C SER A 189 2.79 -9.50 18.36
N LEU A 190 2.01 -10.46 17.87
CA LEU A 190 0.60 -10.62 18.27
C LEU A 190 0.42 -11.56 19.46
N GLU A 191 1.51 -12.14 19.95
CA GLU A 191 1.50 -13.03 21.11
C GLU A 191 1.32 -12.23 22.40
N LEU A 192 0.42 -12.71 23.27
CA LEU A 192 0.05 -12.01 24.50
C LEU A 192 1.27 -11.80 25.42
N THR A 193 2.14 -12.80 25.54
CA THR A 193 3.35 -12.73 26.37
C THR A 193 4.23 -11.56 25.97
N ASP A 194 4.48 -11.41 24.67
CA ASP A 194 5.36 -10.38 24.13
C ASP A 194 4.75 -8.98 24.32
N ILE A 195 3.43 -8.87 24.19
CA ILE A 195 2.70 -7.61 24.44
C ILE A 195 2.82 -7.19 25.91
N ILE A 196 2.69 -8.15 26.85
CA ILE A 196 2.84 -7.89 28.29
C ILE A 196 4.28 -7.49 28.61
N ASP A 197 5.27 -8.20 28.07
CA ASP A 197 6.68 -7.89 28.32
C ASP A 197 7.03 -6.49 27.83
N ARG A 198 6.59 -6.11 26.63
CA ARG A 198 6.76 -4.75 26.09
C ARG A 198 6.06 -3.67 26.90
N TYR A 199 4.89 -3.98 27.45
CA TYR A 199 4.21 -3.07 28.37
C TYR A 199 5.02 -2.85 29.65
N ASN A 200 5.54 -3.94 30.24
CA ASN A 200 6.37 -3.87 31.44
C ASN A 200 7.69 -3.13 31.20
N GLU A 201 8.25 -3.21 29.99
CA GLU A 201 9.42 -2.46 29.54
C GLU A 201 9.12 -0.97 29.25
N GLY A 202 7.86 -0.52 29.34
CA GLY A 202 7.45 0.84 29.04
C GLY A 202 7.43 1.19 27.55
N LYS A 203 7.50 0.18 26.66
CA LYS A 203 7.41 0.36 25.20
C LYS A 203 5.98 0.54 24.69
N ILE A 204 4.98 0.27 25.53
CA ILE A 204 3.55 0.50 25.26
C ILE A 204 3.02 1.38 26.38
N SER A 205 2.57 2.59 26.06
CA SER A 205 1.96 3.50 27.04
C SER A 205 0.47 3.18 27.23
N THR A 206 -0.02 3.26 28.47
CA THR A 206 -1.47 3.24 28.79
C THR A 206 -2.05 4.64 29.02
N LYS A 207 -1.20 5.68 29.08
CA LYS A 207 -1.64 7.07 29.09
C LYS A 207 -2.20 7.45 27.73
#